data_AF-A0A2S5CLX0-F1
#
_entry.id   AF-A0A2S5CLX0-F1
#
_cell.length_a   1.000
_cell.length_b   1.000
_cell.length_c   1.000
_cell.angle_alpha   90.00
_cell.angle_beta   90.00
_cell.angle_gamma   90.00
#
_symmetry.space_group_name_H-M   'P 1'
#
loop_
_entity.id
_entity.type
_entity.pdbx_description
1 polymer ?
#
loop_
_entity_poly.entity_id
_entity_poly.type
_entity_poly.pdbx_seq_one_letter_code
_entity_poly.pdbx_strand_id
1 'polypeptide(L)'
;MSQTEAYSLGVKIAFWCLWSLCAVFLLPFAFIIVQLINIGFVNDLPKDWVVIGCWSFLVMSVGGIILFRLADQFLRMVQPASLLIRNMAFTAFGIPFVAYGGCMIMISPWGK
;
A
#
# COMPACT_ATOMS: atom_id res chain seq x y z
N MET A 1 31.00 -12.35 -4.45
CA MET A 1 30.02 -11.26 -4.31
C MET A 1 29.68 -10.79 -5.72
N SER A 2 28.49 -11.12 -6.23
CA SER A 2 28.12 -10.70 -7.59
C SER A 2 27.99 -9.18 -7.61
N GLN A 3 28.75 -8.53 -8.48
CA GLN A 3 28.63 -7.12 -8.77
C GLN A 3 27.18 -6.86 -9.21
N THR A 4 26.40 -6.18 -8.38
CA THR A 4 25.13 -5.61 -8.82
C THR A 4 25.49 -4.52 -9.81
N GLU A 5 25.42 -4.83 -11.10
CA GLU A 5 25.63 -3.83 -12.14
C GLU A 5 24.73 -2.63 -11.88
N ALA A 6 25.29 -1.43 -12.03
CA ALA A 6 24.54 -0.19 -11.89
C ALA A 6 23.32 -0.26 -12.82
N TYR A 7 22.11 -0.15 -12.25
CA TYR A 7 20.88 -0.29 -13.03
C TYR A 7 20.88 0.66 -14.24
N SER A 8 20.52 0.11 -15.41
CA SER A 8 20.28 0.91 -16.61
C SER A 8 19.26 2.02 -16.32
N LEU A 9 19.43 3.17 -16.97
CA LEU A 9 18.54 4.32 -16.86
C LEU A 9 17.06 3.92 -17.07
N GLY A 10 16.80 3.04 -18.03
CA GLY A 10 15.44 2.56 -18.31
C GLY A 10 14.82 1.80 -17.14
N VAL A 11 15.60 1.00 -16.41
CA VAL A 11 15.14 0.26 -15.22
C VAL A 11 14.84 1.21 -14.07
N LYS A 12 15.65 2.25 -13.89
CA LYS A 12 15.40 3.30 -12.89
C LYS A 12 14.08 4.03 -13.17
N ILE A 13 13.86 4.44 -14.42
CA ILE A 13 12.62 5.11 -14.82
C ILE A 13 11.42 4.17 -14.62
N ALA A 14 11.50 2.92 -15.08
CA ALA A 14 10.42 1.95 -14.93
C ALA A 14 10.08 1.70 -13.45
N PHE A 15 11.10 1.55 -12.59
CA PHE A 15 10.91 1.36 -11.15
C PHE A 15 10.19 2.56 -10.52
N TRP A 16 10.64 3.78 -10.77
CA TRP A 16 10.02 4.98 -10.20
C TRP A 16 8.61 5.21 -10.73
N CYS A 17 8.35 4.95 -12.02
CA CYS A 17 6.99 5.02 -12.57
C CYS A 17 6.05 4.02 -11.87
N LEU A 18 6.49 2.77 -11.69
CA LEU A 18 5.69 1.75 -11.02
C LEU A 18 5.49 2.06 -9.53
N TRP A 19 6.56 2.54 -8.87
CA TRP A 19 6.52 2.96 -7.47
C TRP A 19 5.52 4.11 -7.27
N SER A 20 5.56 5.13 -8.14
CA SER A 20 4.63 6.26 -8.11
C SER A 20 3.19 5.82 -8.38
N LEU A 21 2.95 4.91 -9.32
CA LEU A 21 1.62 4.35 -9.56
C LEU A 21 1.07 3.65 -8.30
N CYS A 22 1.89 2.84 -7.64
CA CYS A 22 1.53 2.21 -6.37
C CYS A 22 1.29 3.22 -5.25
N ALA A 23 2.10 4.28 -5.16
CA ALA A 23 1.91 5.34 -4.17
C ALA A 23 0.60 6.10 -4.40
N VAL A 24 0.26 6.40 -5.66
CA VAL A 24 -1.02 7.04 -6.02
C VAL A 24 -2.20 6.13 -5.68
N PHE A 25 -2.07 4.81 -5.83
CA PHE A 25 -3.12 3.87 -5.41
C PHE A 25 -3.41 3.90 -3.90
N LEU A 26 -2.46 4.33 -3.07
CA LEU A 26 -2.67 4.49 -1.63
C LEU A 26 -3.37 5.80 -1.25
N LEU A 27 -3.40 6.81 -2.14
CA LEU A 27 -4.03 8.12 -1.86
C LEU A 27 -5.52 8.03 -1.49
N PRO A 28 -6.37 7.23 -2.18
CA PRO A 28 -7.76 7.08 -1.80
C PRO A 28 -7.95 6.58 -0.35
N PHE A 29 -7.08 5.69 0.13
CA PHE A 29 -7.12 5.22 1.52
C PHE A 29 -6.73 6.32 2.50
N ALA A 30 -5.70 7.11 2.16
CA ALA A 30 -5.32 8.29 2.96
C ALA A 30 -6.48 9.30 3.04
N PHE A 31 -7.17 9.53 1.92
CA PHE A 31 -8.33 10.42 1.87
C PHE A 31 -9.48 9.93 2.76
N ILE A 32 -9.80 8.63 2.72
CA ILE A 32 -10.82 8.01 3.58
C ILE A 32 -10.47 8.20 5.06
N ILE A 33 -9.21 7.96 5.45
CA ILE A 33 -8.74 8.13 6.84
C ILE A 33 -8.89 9.58 7.29
N VAL A 34 -8.48 10.55 6.45
CA VAL A 34 -8.58 11.99 6.78
C VAL A 34 -10.05 12.39 6.98
N GLN A 35 -10.95 11.92 6.11
CA GLN A 35 -12.39 12.19 6.26
C GLN A 35 -12.95 11.56 7.53
N LEU A 36 -12.56 10.34 7.87
CA LEU A 36 -12.96 9.66 9.10
C LEU A 36 -12.49 10.37 10.36
N ILE A 37 -11.26 10.88 10.37
CA ILE A 37 -10.74 11.69 11.49
C ILE A 37 -11.57 12.97 11.63
N ASN A 38 -11.86 13.65 10.52
CA ASN A 38 -12.63 14.89 10.52
C ASN A 38 -14.08 14.69 10.98
N ILE A 39 -14.73 13.62 10.53
CA ILE A 39 -16.11 13.29 10.89
C ILE A 39 -16.20 12.74 12.32
N GLY A 40 -15.25 11.88 12.72
CA GLY A 40 -15.20 11.26 14.05
C GLY A 40 -14.87 12.21 15.18
N PHE A 41 -14.23 13.34 14.88
CA PHE A 41 -14.04 14.43 15.84
C PHE A 41 -15.34 15.22 16.09
N VAL A 42 -16.32 15.13 15.17
CA VAL A 42 -17.51 15.99 15.16
C VAL A 42 -18.79 15.23 15.53
N ASN A 43 -18.86 13.91 15.33
CA ASN A 43 -20.05 13.10 15.63
C ASN A 43 -19.68 11.69 16.12
N ASP A 44 -20.50 11.13 17.02
CA ASP A 44 -20.45 9.71 17.43
C ASP A 44 -20.55 8.80 16.18
N LEU A 45 -19.40 8.28 15.73
CA LEU A 45 -19.30 7.44 14.54
C LEU A 45 -19.99 6.09 14.76
N PRO A 46 -20.76 5.59 13.76
CA PRO A 46 -21.24 4.22 13.79
C PRO A 46 -20.05 3.24 13.85
N LYS A 47 -20.19 2.17 14.62
CA LYS A 47 -19.12 1.19 14.89
C LYS A 47 -18.49 0.62 13.60
N ASP A 48 -19.30 0.46 12.55
CA ASP A 48 -18.86 -0.06 11.24
C ASP A 48 -17.89 0.90 10.52
N TRP A 49 -18.04 2.21 10.71
CA TRP A 49 -17.15 3.21 10.12
C TRP A 49 -15.78 3.23 10.79
N VAL A 50 -15.73 3.00 12.11
CA VAL A 50 -14.48 2.83 12.85
C VAL A 50 -13.69 1.64 12.32
N VAL A 51 -14.38 0.54 12.00
CA VAL A 51 -13.77 -0.67 11.43
C VAL A 51 -13.20 -0.40 10.04
N ILE A 52 -13.96 0.27 9.16
CA ILE A 52 -13.51 0.67 7.82
C ILE A 52 -12.29 1.59 7.91
N GLY A 53 -12.30 2.56 8.82
CA GLY A 53 -11.18 3.47 9.03
C GLY A 53 -9.93 2.78 9.55
N CYS A 54 -10.07 1.90 10.53
CA CYS A 54 -8.96 1.13 11.09
C CYS A 54 -8.35 0.18 10.04
N TRP A 55 -9.18 -0.46 9.22
CA TRP A 55 -8.70 -1.29 8.12
C TRP A 55 -7.99 -0.48 7.03
N SER A 56 -8.56 0.66 6.63
CA SER A 56 -7.94 1.57 5.67
C SER A 56 -6.58 2.07 6.17
N PHE A 57 -6.46 2.36 7.47
CA PHE A 57 -5.20 2.73 8.12
C PHE A 57 -4.17 1.61 8.09
N LEU A 58 -4.59 0.37 8.36
CA LEU A 58 -3.73 -0.82 8.27
C LEU A 58 -3.21 -1.03 6.84
N VAL A 59 -4.10 -0.96 5.85
CA VAL A 59 -3.76 -1.09 4.42
C VAL A 59 -2.77 0.00 4.00
N MET A 60 -3.03 1.26 4.37
CA MET A 60 -2.16 2.38 4.06
C MET A 60 -0.78 2.22 4.71
N SER A 61 -0.74 1.82 5.98
CA SER A 61 0.51 1.65 6.73
C SER A 61 1.36 0.50 6.19
N VAL A 62 0.74 -0.67 5.95
CA VAL A 62 1.43 -1.84 5.38
C VAL A 62 1.89 -1.54 3.96
N GLY A 63 1.03 -0.98 3.11
CA GLY A 63 1.37 -0.60 1.74
C GLY A 63 2.51 0.43 1.68
N GLY A 64 2.46 1.45 2.55
CA GLY A 64 3.49 2.47 2.66
C GLY A 64 4.83 1.90 3.11
N ILE A 65 4.85 1.04 4.14
CA ILE A 65 6.07 0.37 4.60
C ILE A 65 6.70 -0.49 3.49
N ILE A 66 5.88 -1.23 2.72
CA ILE A 66 6.39 -2.05 1.63
C ILE A 66 6.99 -1.17 0.52
N LEU A 67 6.31 -0.10 0.13
CA LEU A 67 6.83 0.84 -0.88
C LEU A 67 8.13 1.51 -0.43
N PHE A 68 8.21 1.91 0.83
CA PHE A 68 9.42 2.51 1.39
C PHE A 68 10.59 1.51 1.40
N ARG A 69 10.34 0.26 1.84
CA ARG A 69 11.36 -0.80 1.82
C ARG A 69 11.83 -1.13 0.41
N LEU A 70 10.93 -1.19 -0.57
CA LEU A 70 11.30 -1.42 -1.98
C LEU A 70 12.16 -0.28 -2.52
N ALA A 71 11.83 0.98 -2.19
CA ALA A 71 12.64 2.13 -2.58
C ALA A 71 14.04 2.10 -1.94
N ASP A 72 14.14 1.81 -0.64
CA ASP A 72 15.43 1.69 0.05
C ASP A 72 16.28 0.54 -0.52
N GLN A 73 15.68 -0.62 -0.78
CA GLN A 73 16.35 -1.76 -1.43
C GLN A 73 16.84 -1.44 -2.84
N PHE A 74 16.07 -0.65 -3.60
CA PHE A 74 16.45 -0.18 -4.93
C PHE A 74 17.62 0.82 -4.86
N LEU A 75 17.57 1.78 -3.94
CA LEU A 75 18.63 2.78 -3.76
C LEU A 75 19.94 2.14 -3.30
N ARG A 76 19.86 1.16 -2.39
CA ARG A 76 21.02 0.42 -1.88
C ARG A 76 21.49 -0.70 -2.81
N MET A 77 20.81 -0.92 -3.94
CA MET A 77 21.12 -1.98 -4.91
C MET A 77 21.27 -3.37 -4.27
N VAL A 78 20.44 -3.67 -3.26
CA VAL A 78 20.55 -4.89 -2.45
C VAL A 78 20.04 -6.12 -3.21
N GLN A 79 19.12 -5.92 -4.15
CA GLN A 79 18.45 -6.99 -4.89
C GLN A 79 18.44 -6.72 -6.40
N PRO A 80 18.36 -7.76 -7.25
CA PRO A 80 18.17 -7.57 -8.68
C PRO A 80 16.84 -6.84 -8.97
N ALA A 81 16.87 -5.90 -9.92
CA ALA A 81 15.70 -5.08 -10.25
C ALA A 81 14.47 -5.89 -10.67
N SER A 82 14.66 -7.03 -11.33
CA SER A 82 13.59 -7.93 -11.72
C SER A 82 12.79 -8.45 -10.52
N LEU A 83 13.46 -8.70 -9.40
CA LEU A 83 12.83 -9.18 -8.17
C LEU A 83 12.09 -8.04 -7.45
N LEU A 84 12.66 -6.83 -7.43
CA LEU A 84 12.01 -5.62 -6.93
C LEU A 84 10.74 -5.29 -7.70
N ILE A 85 10.80 -5.29 -9.04
CA ILE A 85 9.65 -5.03 -9.93
C ILE A 85 8.58 -6.10 -9.74
N ARG A 86 8.97 -7.39 -9.67
CA ARG A 86 8.04 -8.49 -9.40
C ARG A 86 7.34 -8.30 -8.07
N ASN A 87 8.07 -8.02 -6.99
CA ASN A 87 7.48 -7.79 -5.67
C ASN A 87 6.52 -6.61 -5.68
N MET A 88 6.88 -5.53 -6.38
CA MET A 88 6.04 -4.35 -6.54
C MET A 88 4.75 -4.66 -7.31
N ALA A 89 4.82 -5.47 -8.37
CA ALA A 89 3.63 -5.95 -9.08
C ALA A 89 2.72 -6.79 -8.17
N PHE A 90 3.30 -7.72 -7.39
CA PHE A 90 2.52 -8.50 -6.41
C PHE A 90 1.85 -7.61 -5.36
N THR A 91 2.52 -6.54 -4.92
CA THR A 91 1.89 -5.61 -3.97
C THR A 91 0.79 -4.80 -4.64
N ALA A 92 1.00 -4.32 -5.87
CA ALA A 92 0.03 -3.55 -6.63
C ALA A 92 -1.28 -4.31 -6.86
N PHE A 93 -1.22 -5.61 -7.12
CA PHE A 93 -2.41 -6.45 -7.26
C PHE A 93 -2.93 -6.95 -5.91
N GLY A 94 -2.04 -7.41 -5.03
CA GLY A 94 -2.42 -8.06 -3.76
C GLY A 94 -3.05 -7.11 -2.75
N ILE A 95 -2.52 -5.88 -2.60
CA ILE A 95 -3.05 -4.89 -1.66
C ILE A 95 -4.53 -4.59 -1.92
N PRO A 96 -5.00 -4.31 -3.16
CA PRO A 96 -6.42 -4.12 -3.43
C PRO A 96 -7.30 -5.30 -3.01
N PHE A 97 -6.89 -6.54 -3.27
CA PHE A 97 -7.66 -7.73 -2.89
C PHE A 97 -7.74 -7.89 -1.36
N VAL A 98 -6.64 -7.64 -0.66
CA VAL A 98 -6.63 -7.66 0.81
C VAL A 98 -7.49 -6.52 1.36
N ALA A 99 -7.38 -5.32 0.78
CA ALA A 99 -8.15 -4.16 1.18
C ALA A 99 -9.67 -4.41 1.02
N TYR A 100 -10.10 -4.87 -0.16
CA TYR A 100 -11.50 -5.16 -0.45
C TYR A 100 -12.03 -6.36 0.34
N GLY A 101 -11.29 -7.47 0.35
CA GLY A 101 -11.67 -8.69 1.06
C GLY A 101 -11.76 -8.48 2.57
N GLY A 102 -10.83 -7.74 3.16
CA GLY A 102 -10.84 -7.43 4.59
C GLY A 102 -12.02 -6.54 5.00
N CYS A 103 -12.38 -5.53 4.19
CA CYS A 103 -13.58 -4.75 4.43
C CYS A 103 -14.85 -5.63 4.42
N MET A 104 -14.99 -6.52 3.42
CA MET A 104 -16.17 -7.38 3.28
C MET A 104 -16.30 -8.40 4.42
N ILE A 105 -15.19 -8.97 4.91
CA ILE A 105 -15.21 -9.91 6.03
C ILE A 105 -15.66 -9.21 7.32
N MET A 106 -15.20 -7.98 7.57
CA MET A 106 -15.54 -7.26 8.80
C MET A 106 -16.95 -6.65 8.80
N ILE A 107 -17.55 -6.44 7.63
CA ILE A 107 -18.92 -5.94 7.46
C ILE A 107 -19.95 -7.09 7.41
N SER A 108 -19.49 -8.34 7.31
CA SER A 108 -20.36 -9.51 7.18
C SER A 108 -21.22 -9.75 8.44
N PRO A 109 -22.54 -9.97 8.31
CA PRO A 109 -23.48 -10.06 9.43
C PRO A 109 -23.39 -11.37 10.24
N TRP A 110 -22.39 -12.22 10.01
CA TRP A 110 -22.21 -13.51 10.68
C TRP A 110 -21.64 -13.42 12.11
N GLY A 111 -21.64 -12.21 12.69
CA GLY A 111 -21.33 -11.93 14.08
C GLY A 111 -22.57 -11.63 14.93
N LYS A 112 -23.68 -12.32 14.69
CA LYS A 112 -24.78 -12.52 15.65
C LYS A 112 -24.99 -14.01 15.86
#